data_AF-A0A7C5T9B3-F1
#
_entry.id   AF-A0A7C5T9B3-F1
#
_cell.length_a   1.000
_cell.length_b   1.000
_cell.length_c   1.000
_cell.angle_alpha   90.00
_cell.angle_beta   90.00
_cell.angle_gamma   90.00
#
_symmetry.space_group_name_H-M   'P 1'
#
loop_
_entity.id
_entity.type
_entity.pdbx_description
1 polymer ?
#
loop_
_entity_poly.entity_id
_entity_poly.type
_entity_poly.pdbx_seq_one_letter_code
_entity_poly.pdbx_strand_id
1 'polypeptide(L)'
;MIIVSTKSEDFEGVFKRILSRNISPDSTIEDRVRKIIIDVRERKDKALIDYTRKFDGWNPVSPERLIMTKKEIEQAEKYITREDRKAIEKAAERIENYHKSTFPGNVIYKERGAKIERVVIPLELVGLYCPGGKAGYPSTVLMSAIPAKVAGVKKIYLATPAVQGKINPYTIFAAKVVGVDAIFKIGGAQAIAAFAFGTDVVPSVDKIAGPGNIYVATAKRLVQGSVGVDLIAGPSELVTICDGSVHPLIPAIDIIAQAEHDERALCVAISHVGPYLHQIKNIVYFLMKIMPRRDIIEEAFRSQSVLIETRSLEESIDLVNRIAPEHVGVLTRNAMKVAREIKNAGTVFVGANSPPAVGDYIAGPSHVLPTGGTARFASGLSVEDFVKKTNIIFFTRRRMVEVSEHAIRLANMEGLFGHAFSVEKRLQKTIKSLDYILKIYDEEGKKTNKNKEANKK
;
A
#
# COMPACT_ATOMS: atom_id res chain seq x y z
N MET A 1 -13.19 26.38 -1.70
CA MET A 1 -11.78 26.49 -2.15
C MET A 1 -11.30 27.93 -2.09
N ILE A 2 -10.17 28.15 -1.42
CA ILE A 2 -9.44 29.43 -1.45
C ILE A 2 -8.43 29.43 -2.62
N ILE A 3 -8.08 30.62 -3.12
CA ILE A 3 -6.92 30.82 -4.02
C ILE A 3 -5.86 31.51 -3.18
N VAL A 4 -4.63 30.98 -3.16
CA VAL A 4 -3.49 31.56 -2.44
C VAL A 4 -2.31 31.71 -3.39
N SER A 5 -1.65 32.86 -3.37
CA SER A 5 -0.44 33.11 -4.16
C SER A 5 0.81 32.76 -3.37
N THR A 6 1.83 32.20 -4.00
CA THR A 6 3.15 31.94 -3.36
C THR A 6 3.84 33.23 -2.90
N LYS A 7 3.37 34.40 -3.35
CA LYS A 7 3.81 35.72 -2.89
C LYS A 7 3.09 36.21 -1.62
N SER A 8 2.01 35.56 -1.22
CA SER A 8 1.21 35.95 -0.05
C SER A 8 1.86 35.49 1.25
N GLU A 9 1.75 36.29 2.31
CA GLU A 9 2.17 35.93 3.67
C GLU A 9 1.44 34.68 4.19
N ASP A 10 0.20 34.45 3.73
CA ASP A 10 -0.61 33.28 4.13
C ASP A 10 -0.16 31.96 3.51
N PHE A 11 0.69 32.00 2.47
CA PHE A 11 1.04 30.82 1.68
C PHE A 11 1.68 29.73 2.54
N GLU A 12 2.68 30.06 3.36
CA GLU A 12 3.41 29.08 4.15
C GLU A 12 2.50 28.37 5.16
N GLY A 13 1.54 29.07 5.75
CA GLY A 13 0.55 28.48 6.65
C GLY A 13 -0.36 27.48 5.93
N VAL A 14 -0.87 27.86 4.76
CA VAL A 14 -1.70 26.98 3.91
C VAL A 14 -0.90 25.78 3.43
N PHE A 15 0.32 26.00 2.94
CA PHE A 15 1.18 24.96 2.40
C PHE A 15 1.61 23.97 3.48
N LYS A 16 1.97 24.45 4.69
CA LYS A 16 2.27 23.58 5.83
C LYS A 16 1.11 22.66 6.18
N ARG A 17 -0.14 23.15 6.13
CA ARG A 17 -1.34 22.32 6.34
C ARG A 17 -1.49 21.23 5.28
N ILE A 18 -1.22 21.53 4.02
CA ILE A 18 -1.18 20.52 2.95
C ILE A 18 -0.11 19.49 3.27
N LEU A 19 1.11 19.91 3.63
CA LEU A 19 2.20 18.98 3.93
C LEU A 19 1.92 18.11 5.17
N SER A 20 1.19 18.62 6.17
CA SER A 20 0.84 17.91 7.40
C SER A 20 -0.47 17.11 7.33
N ARG A 21 -1.02 16.89 6.13
CA ARG A 21 -2.27 16.13 5.93
C ARG A 21 -2.17 14.64 6.27
N ASN A 22 -0.94 14.13 6.42
CA ASN A 22 -0.68 12.79 6.93
C ASN A 22 -0.99 12.75 8.43
N ILE A 23 -2.28 12.62 8.73
CA ILE A 23 -2.77 12.60 10.10
C ILE A 23 -2.54 11.20 10.63
N SER A 24 -1.57 11.04 11.54
CA SER A 24 -1.57 9.92 12.46
C SER A 24 -2.92 9.86 13.16
N PRO A 25 -3.55 8.69 13.30
CA PRO A 25 -4.79 8.56 14.03
C PRO A 25 -4.64 9.22 15.40
N ASP A 26 -5.64 10.01 15.81
CA ASP A 26 -5.70 10.51 17.18
C ASP A 26 -5.58 9.31 18.15
N SER A 27 -4.96 9.52 19.31
CA SER A 27 -4.68 8.45 20.28
C SER A 27 -5.95 7.66 20.64
N THR A 28 -7.09 8.35 20.64
CA THR A 28 -8.42 7.76 20.85
C THR A 28 -8.80 6.70 19.81
N ILE A 29 -8.46 6.88 18.53
CA ILE A 29 -8.71 5.91 17.46
C ILE A 29 -7.77 4.72 17.61
N GLU A 30 -6.49 4.98 17.89
CA GLU A 30 -5.51 3.92 18.08
C GLU A 30 -5.90 2.99 19.24
N ASP A 31 -6.29 3.53 20.38
CA ASP A 31 -6.70 2.75 21.55
C ASP A 31 -7.93 1.86 21.24
N ARG A 32 -8.90 2.41 20.50
CA ARG A 32 -10.08 1.65 20.04
C ARG A 32 -9.69 0.52 19.11
N VAL A 33 -8.81 0.78 18.15
CA VAL A 33 -8.34 -0.24 17.19
C VAL A 33 -7.52 -1.31 17.91
N ARG A 34 -6.65 -0.93 18.85
CA ARG A 34 -5.88 -1.85 19.68
C ARG A 34 -6.78 -2.79 20.46
N LYS A 35 -7.86 -2.26 21.06
CA LYS A 35 -8.88 -3.07 21.73
C LYS A 35 -9.55 -4.06 20.77
N ILE A 36 -9.93 -3.63 19.56
CA ILE A 36 -10.51 -4.52 18.54
C ILE A 36 -9.53 -5.65 18.19
N ILE A 37 -8.24 -5.33 17.99
CA ILE A 37 -7.21 -6.30 17.67
C ILE A 37 -7.07 -7.35 18.79
N ILE A 38 -6.98 -6.91 20.05
CA ILE A 38 -6.87 -7.80 21.21
C ILE A 38 -8.11 -8.71 21.29
N ASP A 39 -9.30 -8.13 21.16
CA ASP A 39 -10.56 -8.89 21.19
C ASP A 39 -10.62 -9.98 20.12
N VAL A 40 -10.20 -9.68 18.88
CA VAL A 40 -10.19 -10.67 17.79
C VAL A 40 -9.15 -11.75 18.06
N ARG A 41 -7.98 -11.40 18.59
CA ARG A 41 -6.92 -12.36 18.93
C ARG A 41 -7.36 -13.33 20.02
N GLU A 42 -8.08 -12.85 21.03
CA GLU A 42 -8.50 -13.66 22.19
C GLU A 42 -9.82 -14.41 21.95
N ARG A 43 -10.79 -13.75 21.32
CA ARG A 43 -12.18 -14.26 21.19
C ARG A 43 -12.51 -14.77 19.78
N LYS A 44 -11.59 -14.64 18.82
CA LYS A 44 -11.71 -15.15 17.44
C LYS A 44 -13.05 -14.77 16.79
N ASP A 45 -13.77 -15.74 16.23
CA ASP A 45 -15.00 -15.53 15.45
C ASP A 45 -16.12 -14.88 16.26
N LYS A 46 -16.16 -15.08 17.58
CA LYS A 46 -17.12 -14.41 18.44
C LYS A 46 -16.95 -12.90 18.39
N ALA A 47 -15.70 -12.41 18.43
CA ALA A 47 -15.44 -10.98 18.26
C ALA A 47 -15.81 -10.49 16.86
N LEU A 48 -15.58 -11.30 15.81
CA LEU A 48 -15.98 -10.93 14.44
C LEU A 48 -17.50 -10.74 14.34
N ILE A 49 -18.29 -11.68 14.86
CA ILE A 49 -19.76 -11.58 14.88
C ILE A 49 -20.21 -10.33 15.66
N ASP A 50 -19.63 -10.08 16.84
CA ASP A 50 -19.99 -8.93 17.67
C ASP A 50 -19.71 -7.60 16.96
N TYR A 51 -18.55 -7.46 16.30
CA TYR A 51 -18.17 -6.25 15.58
C TYR A 51 -18.94 -6.07 14.28
N THR A 52 -19.23 -7.15 13.54
CA THR A 52 -20.11 -7.11 12.37
C THR A 52 -21.53 -6.69 12.76
N ARG A 53 -22.07 -7.19 13.88
CA ARG A 53 -23.37 -6.73 14.42
C ARG A 53 -23.35 -5.25 14.74
N LYS A 54 -22.28 -4.80 15.40
CA LYS A 54 -22.15 -3.41 15.88
C LYS A 54 -21.98 -2.41 14.73
N PHE A 55 -21.14 -2.71 13.75
CA PHE A 55 -20.71 -1.74 12.74
C PHE A 55 -21.42 -1.91 11.39
N ASP A 56 -21.77 -3.14 11.02
CA ASP A 56 -22.39 -3.43 9.71
C ASP A 56 -23.92 -3.61 9.83
N GLY A 57 -24.48 -3.61 11.05
CA GLY A 57 -25.91 -3.77 11.29
C GLY A 57 -26.46 -5.13 10.85
N TRP A 58 -25.58 -6.13 10.73
CA TRP A 58 -25.92 -7.49 10.32
C TRP A 58 -25.62 -8.46 11.45
N ASN A 59 -26.54 -9.39 11.73
CA ASN A 59 -26.40 -10.36 12.81
C ASN A 59 -26.19 -11.78 12.24
N PRO A 60 -24.95 -12.20 11.94
CA PRO A 60 -24.66 -13.57 11.57
C PRO A 60 -25.04 -14.52 12.70
N VAL A 61 -25.84 -15.55 12.38
CA VAL A 61 -26.28 -16.56 13.35
C VAL A 61 -25.18 -17.57 13.72
N SER A 62 -24.10 -17.63 12.92
CA SER A 62 -22.94 -18.50 13.15
C SER A 62 -21.69 -17.97 12.42
N PRO A 63 -20.46 -18.40 12.79
CA PRO A 63 -19.24 -18.00 12.11
C PRO A 63 -19.20 -18.34 10.61
N GLU A 64 -19.77 -19.47 10.20
CA GLU A 64 -19.77 -19.92 8.80
C GLU A 64 -20.56 -18.95 7.91
N ARG A 65 -21.53 -18.23 8.48
CA ARG A 65 -22.27 -17.19 7.76
C ARG A 65 -21.38 -16.03 7.36
N LEU A 66 -20.23 -15.81 7.99
CA LEU A 66 -19.25 -14.79 7.59
C LEU A 66 -18.58 -15.15 6.26
N ILE A 67 -18.62 -16.42 5.82
CA ILE A 67 -18.07 -16.84 4.53
C ILE A 67 -19.17 -16.74 3.48
N MET A 68 -18.87 -16.13 2.34
CA MET A 68 -19.78 -16.12 1.21
C MET A 68 -19.83 -17.51 0.55
N THR A 69 -21.04 -17.98 0.30
CA THR A 69 -21.30 -19.27 -0.35
C THR A 69 -21.28 -19.14 -1.88
N LYS A 70 -21.02 -20.26 -2.58
CA LYS A 70 -21.12 -20.31 -4.05
C LYS A 70 -22.50 -19.87 -4.56
N LYS A 71 -23.56 -20.24 -3.85
CA LYS A 71 -24.94 -19.86 -4.20
C LYS A 71 -25.16 -18.35 -4.11
N GLU A 72 -24.60 -17.67 -3.11
CA GLU A 72 -24.65 -16.19 -3.02
C GLU A 72 -23.90 -15.54 -4.20
N ILE A 73 -22.75 -16.10 -4.61
CA ILE A 73 -21.98 -15.61 -5.76
C ILE A 73 -22.77 -15.78 -7.07
N GLU A 74 -23.36 -16.94 -7.30
CA GLU A 74 -24.21 -17.22 -8.47
C GLU A 74 -25.46 -16.32 -8.50
N GLN A 75 -26.03 -16.01 -7.34
CA GLN A 75 -27.15 -15.06 -7.24
C GLN A 75 -26.73 -13.64 -7.57
N ALA A 76 -25.57 -13.19 -7.08
CA ALA A 76 -25.04 -11.86 -7.40
C ALA A 76 -24.79 -11.68 -8.90
N GLU A 77 -24.29 -12.72 -9.58
CA GLU A 77 -24.02 -12.70 -11.01
C GLU A 77 -25.27 -12.46 -11.87
N LYS A 78 -26.46 -12.89 -11.40
CA LYS A 78 -27.72 -12.66 -12.13
C LYS A 78 -28.10 -11.18 -12.23
N TYR A 79 -27.55 -10.32 -11.37
CA TYR A 79 -27.77 -8.87 -11.42
C TYR A 79 -26.84 -8.15 -12.40
N ILE A 80 -25.85 -8.85 -12.96
CA ILE A 80 -24.82 -8.23 -13.80
C ILE A 80 -25.30 -8.23 -15.25
N THR A 81 -25.49 -7.04 -15.80
CA THR A 81 -25.83 -6.88 -17.22
C THR A 81 -24.69 -7.34 -18.11
N ARG A 82 -24.97 -7.58 -19.40
CA ARG A 82 -23.94 -7.96 -20.37
C ARG A 82 -22.90 -6.84 -20.55
N GLU A 83 -23.34 -5.60 -20.48
CA GLU A 83 -22.53 -4.39 -20.62
C GLU A 83 -21.61 -4.22 -19.41
N ASP A 84 -22.13 -4.35 -18.20
CA ASP A 84 -21.35 -4.27 -16.96
C ASP A 84 -20.30 -5.38 -16.88
N ARG A 85 -20.70 -6.60 -17.28
CA ARG A 85 -19.78 -7.74 -17.39
C ARG A 85 -18.60 -7.41 -18.30
N LYS A 86 -18.88 -6.93 -19.52
CA LYS A 86 -17.83 -6.57 -20.49
C LYS A 86 -16.90 -5.50 -19.93
N ALA A 87 -17.42 -4.50 -19.22
CA ALA A 87 -16.60 -3.45 -18.62
C ALA A 87 -15.65 -4.02 -17.54
N ILE A 88 -16.16 -4.86 -16.64
CA ILE A 88 -15.37 -5.48 -15.56
C ILE A 88 -14.32 -6.43 -16.14
N GLU A 89 -14.69 -7.28 -17.10
CA GLU A 89 -13.77 -8.21 -17.77
C GLU A 89 -12.69 -7.44 -18.56
N LYS A 90 -13.06 -6.32 -19.22
CA LYS A 90 -12.08 -5.50 -19.95
C LYS A 90 -11.09 -4.80 -19.03
N ALA A 91 -11.56 -4.29 -17.89
CA ALA A 91 -10.68 -3.74 -16.87
C ALA A 91 -9.71 -4.82 -16.36
N ALA A 92 -10.23 -6.01 -16.03
CA ALA A 92 -9.42 -7.12 -15.55
C ALA A 92 -8.33 -7.52 -16.57
N GLU A 93 -8.67 -7.66 -17.85
CA GLU A 93 -7.73 -7.97 -18.92
C GLU A 93 -6.59 -6.94 -19.00
N ARG A 94 -6.91 -5.64 -18.93
CA ARG A 94 -5.91 -4.57 -19.05
C ARG A 94 -4.98 -4.50 -17.84
N ILE A 95 -5.53 -4.66 -16.64
CA ILE A 95 -4.77 -4.70 -15.39
C ILE A 95 -3.83 -5.92 -15.40
N GLU A 96 -4.33 -7.08 -15.80
CA GLU A 96 -3.54 -8.31 -15.88
C GLU A 96 -2.39 -8.17 -16.88
N ASN A 97 -2.66 -7.64 -18.08
CA ASN A 97 -1.63 -7.43 -19.11
C ASN A 97 -0.53 -6.46 -18.64
N TYR A 98 -0.89 -5.41 -17.92
CA TYR A 98 0.09 -4.48 -17.34
C TYR A 98 0.97 -5.15 -16.27
N HIS A 99 0.36 -5.89 -15.33
CA HIS A 99 1.14 -6.55 -14.28
C HIS A 99 2.00 -7.70 -14.80
N LYS A 100 1.56 -8.42 -15.84
CA LYS A 100 2.40 -9.44 -16.51
C LYS A 100 3.62 -8.83 -17.20
N SER A 101 3.47 -7.68 -17.84
CA SER A 101 4.58 -7.02 -18.56
C SER A 101 5.62 -6.40 -17.62
N THR A 102 5.27 -6.18 -16.35
CA THR A 102 6.12 -5.55 -15.33
C THR A 102 6.65 -6.53 -14.28
N PHE A 103 6.36 -7.83 -14.40
CA PHE A 103 6.73 -8.83 -13.40
C PHE A 103 8.26 -9.05 -13.34
N PRO A 104 8.93 -8.86 -12.19
CA PRO A 104 10.36 -9.08 -12.08
C PRO A 104 10.71 -10.57 -12.17
N GLY A 105 11.61 -10.93 -13.09
CA GLY A 105 12.19 -12.26 -13.18
C GLY A 105 13.35 -12.48 -12.20
N ASN A 106 13.83 -13.73 -12.13
CA ASN A 106 15.03 -14.09 -11.40
C ASN A 106 16.27 -13.41 -12.00
N VAL A 107 17.25 -13.07 -11.15
CA VAL A 107 18.51 -12.45 -11.57
C VAL A 107 19.68 -13.34 -11.14
N ILE A 108 20.63 -13.59 -12.04
CA ILE A 108 21.84 -14.36 -11.73
C ILE A 108 23.06 -13.45 -11.91
N TYR A 109 23.81 -13.28 -10.84
CA TYR A 109 25.16 -12.72 -10.85
C TYR A 109 26.19 -13.85 -10.89
N LYS A 110 27.05 -13.85 -11.90
CA LYS A 110 28.12 -14.84 -12.09
C LYS A 110 29.47 -14.16 -12.03
N GLU A 111 30.37 -14.75 -11.26
CA GLU A 111 31.79 -14.41 -11.25
C GLU A 111 32.61 -15.72 -11.26
N ARG A 112 33.93 -15.63 -11.45
CA ARG A 112 34.77 -16.83 -11.52
C ARG A 112 34.68 -17.63 -10.22
N GLY A 113 34.08 -18.81 -10.29
CA GLY A 113 33.96 -19.73 -9.15
C GLY A 113 32.89 -19.33 -8.12
N ALA A 114 32.01 -18.36 -8.42
CA ALA A 114 30.83 -18.07 -7.62
C ALA A 114 29.58 -17.74 -8.47
N LYS A 115 28.43 -18.12 -7.93
CA LYS A 115 27.11 -17.85 -8.49
C LYS A 115 26.22 -17.32 -7.36
N ILE A 116 25.67 -16.13 -7.55
CA ILE A 116 24.67 -15.55 -6.66
C ILE A 116 23.39 -15.37 -7.46
N GLU A 117 22.31 -16.00 -7.02
CA GLU A 117 21.02 -15.97 -7.70
C GLU A 117 19.98 -15.32 -6.80
N ARG A 118 19.32 -14.26 -7.27
CA ARG A 118 18.16 -13.67 -6.62
C ARG A 118 16.90 -14.27 -7.23
N VAL A 119 16.26 -15.16 -6.49
CA VAL A 119 15.02 -15.83 -6.86
C VAL A 119 13.82 -15.02 -6.37
N VAL A 120 12.85 -14.80 -7.26
CA VAL A 120 11.55 -14.20 -6.95
C VAL A 120 10.57 -15.33 -6.60
N ILE A 121 9.98 -15.26 -5.41
CA ILE A 121 9.11 -16.31 -4.85
C ILE A 121 7.77 -15.68 -4.47
N PRO A 122 6.62 -16.17 -4.97
CA PRO A 122 5.31 -15.67 -4.56
C PRO A 122 5.06 -15.88 -3.07
N LEU A 123 4.20 -15.02 -2.50
CA LEU A 123 3.60 -15.27 -1.20
C LEU A 123 2.61 -16.44 -1.29
N GLU A 124 2.39 -17.15 -0.17
CA GLU A 124 1.53 -18.32 -0.14
C GLU A 124 0.06 -17.90 0.05
N LEU A 125 -0.19 -17.06 1.06
CA LEU A 125 -1.52 -16.63 1.47
C LEU A 125 -1.58 -15.10 1.54
N VAL A 126 -2.59 -14.50 0.89
CA VAL A 126 -2.79 -13.04 0.90
C VAL A 126 -4.23 -12.71 1.28
N GLY A 127 -4.40 -11.74 2.18
CA GLY A 127 -5.68 -11.16 2.54
C GLY A 127 -5.85 -9.79 1.89
N LEU A 128 -6.92 -9.61 1.12
CA LEU A 128 -7.26 -8.34 0.47
C LEU A 128 -8.42 -7.71 1.20
N TYR A 129 -8.29 -6.44 1.54
CA TYR A 129 -9.37 -5.64 2.10
C TYR A 129 -9.98 -4.77 1.00
N CYS A 130 -11.28 -4.89 0.78
CA CYS A 130 -12.05 -4.01 -0.09
C CYS A 130 -13.09 -3.25 0.74
N PRO A 131 -13.07 -1.90 0.72
CA PRO A 131 -14.11 -1.09 1.34
C PRO A 131 -15.52 -1.47 0.84
N GLY A 132 -16.54 -1.10 1.60
CA GLY A 132 -17.93 -1.39 1.25
C GLY A 132 -18.91 -0.58 2.08
N GLY A 133 -20.20 -0.86 1.92
CA GLY A 133 -21.29 -0.18 2.62
C GLY A 133 -21.89 0.97 1.82
N LYS A 134 -21.26 2.15 1.85
CA LYS A 134 -21.78 3.36 1.15
C LYS A 134 -21.79 3.21 -0.38
N ALA A 135 -20.86 2.43 -0.93
CA ALA A 135 -20.75 2.12 -2.35
C ALA A 135 -20.12 0.73 -2.56
N GLY A 136 -20.22 0.21 -3.78
CA GLY A 136 -19.49 -0.98 -4.20
C GLY A 136 -18.23 -0.60 -4.98
N TYR A 137 -17.11 -1.28 -4.71
CA TYR A 137 -15.81 -0.98 -5.33
C TYR A 137 -15.28 -2.20 -6.10
N PRO A 138 -15.90 -2.57 -7.24
CA PRO A 138 -15.39 -3.67 -8.07
C PRO A 138 -13.96 -3.40 -8.55
N SER A 139 -13.62 -2.15 -8.88
CA SER A 139 -12.28 -1.76 -9.31
C SER A 139 -11.21 -2.06 -8.26
N THR A 140 -11.46 -1.75 -6.98
CA THR A 140 -10.50 -2.06 -5.90
C THR A 140 -10.24 -3.55 -5.75
N VAL A 141 -11.25 -4.40 -6.00
CA VAL A 141 -11.04 -5.85 -6.04
C VAL A 141 -10.09 -6.22 -7.18
N LEU A 142 -10.34 -5.73 -8.40
CA LEU A 142 -9.48 -5.99 -9.56
C LEU A 142 -8.05 -5.50 -9.31
N MET A 143 -7.91 -4.25 -8.89
CA MET A 143 -6.63 -3.54 -8.68
C MET A 143 -5.79 -4.15 -7.54
N SER A 144 -6.41 -4.88 -6.61
CA SER A 144 -5.71 -5.54 -5.50
C SER A 144 -5.45 -7.02 -5.76
N ALA A 145 -6.40 -7.73 -6.39
CA ALA A 145 -6.34 -9.18 -6.56
C ALA A 145 -5.57 -9.62 -7.79
N ILE A 146 -5.64 -8.86 -8.89
CA ILE A 146 -4.95 -9.23 -10.13
C ILE A 146 -3.42 -9.23 -9.97
N PRO A 147 -2.76 -8.23 -9.35
CA PRO A 147 -1.32 -8.30 -9.15
C PRO A 147 -0.90 -9.50 -8.30
N ALA A 148 -1.70 -9.88 -7.30
CA ALA A 148 -1.45 -11.08 -6.49
C ALA A 148 -1.60 -12.38 -7.30
N LYS A 149 -2.62 -12.46 -8.18
CA LYS A 149 -2.76 -13.60 -9.11
C LYS A 149 -1.59 -13.68 -10.09
N VAL A 150 -1.19 -12.56 -10.69
CA VAL A 150 -0.06 -12.50 -11.63
C VAL A 150 1.25 -12.91 -10.95
N ALA A 151 1.45 -12.53 -9.68
CA ALA A 151 2.62 -12.94 -8.92
C ALA A 151 2.69 -14.47 -8.68
N GLY A 152 1.56 -15.17 -8.74
CA GLY A 152 1.45 -16.60 -8.48
C GLY A 152 1.10 -16.93 -7.02
N VAL A 153 0.42 -16.02 -6.31
CA VAL A 153 -0.04 -16.27 -4.93
C VAL A 153 -1.00 -17.47 -4.90
N LYS A 154 -0.76 -18.41 -3.98
CA LYS A 154 -1.52 -19.67 -3.94
C LYS A 154 -2.95 -19.52 -3.45
N LYS A 155 -3.18 -18.71 -2.41
CA LYS A 155 -4.51 -18.40 -1.89
C LYS A 155 -4.71 -16.91 -1.71
N ILE A 156 -5.81 -16.40 -2.26
CA ILE A 156 -6.20 -15.00 -2.16
C ILE A 156 -7.57 -14.94 -1.49
N TYR A 157 -7.62 -14.30 -0.34
CA TYR A 157 -8.84 -14.08 0.42
C TYR A 157 -9.27 -12.62 0.30
N LEU A 158 -10.57 -12.38 0.24
CA LEU A 158 -11.14 -11.03 0.20
C LEU A 158 -11.97 -10.79 1.46
N ALA A 159 -11.74 -9.70 2.18
CA ALA A 159 -12.63 -9.20 3.22
C ALA A 159 -13.34 -7.94 2.72
N THR A 160 -14.65 -7.89 2.86
CA THR A 160 -15.46 -6.70 2.58
C THR A 160 -16.69 -6.65 3.51
N PRO A 161 -17.01 -5.48 4.11
CA PRO A 161 -18.13 -5.38 5.03
C PRO A 161 -19.47 -5.64 4.34
N ALA A 162 -20.33 -6.42 4.99
CA ALA A 162 -21.68 -6.71 4.51
C ALA A 162 -22.71 -5.88 5.28
N VAL A 163 -22.94 -4.64 4.85
CA VAL A 163 -23.92 -3.75 5.48
C VAL A 163 -25.32 -4.33 5.34
N GLN A 164 -26.00 -4.52 6.49
CA GLN A 164 -27.29 -5.23 6.58
C GLN A 164 -27.26 -6.62 5.93
N GLY A 165 -26.09 -7.26 5.89
CA GLY A 165 -25.88 -8.61 5.35
C GLY A 165 -25.74 -8.66 3.83
N LYS A 166 -25.64 -7.50 3.15
CA LYS A 166 -25.52 -7.39 1.70
C LYS A 166 -24.15 -6.84 1.31
N ILE A 167 -23.59 -7.43 0.25
CA ILE A 167 -22.43 -6.88 -0.47
C ILE A 167 -22.91 -6.52 -1.87
N ASN A 168 -22.32 -5.46 -2.44
CA ASN A 168 -22.64 -5.02 -3.78
C ASN A 168 -22.35 -6.15 -4.81
N PRO A 169 -23.30 -6.49 -5.70
CA PRO A 169 -23.14 -7.60 -6.64
C PRO A 169 -21.97 -7.41 -7.62
N TYR A 170 -21.64 -6.17 -8.00
CA TYR A 170 -20.48 -5.88 -8.85
C TYR A 170 -19.16 -6.23 -8.16
N THR A 171 -19.05 -5.98 -6.86
CA THR A 171 -17.88 -6.34 -6.05
C THR A 171 -17.71 -7.86 -5.97
N ILE A 172 -18.80 -8.60 -5.78
CA ILE A 172 -18.81 -10.07 -5.78
C ILE A 172 -18.41 -10.60 -7.15
N PHE A 173 -18.96 -10.03 -8.22
CA PHE A 173 -18.67 -10.44 -9.58
C PHE A 173 -17.19 -10.18 -9.95
N ALA A 174 -16.62 -9.03 -9.59
CA ALA A 174 -15.20 -8.75 -9.77
C ALA A 174 -14.31 -9.77 -9.05
N ALA A 175 -14.67 -10.14 -7.82
CA ALA A 175 -13.97 -11.17 -7.05
C ALA A 175 -14.01 -12.54 -7.74
N LYS A 176 -15.16 -12.89 -8.33
CA LYS A 176 -15.32 -14.09 -9.16
C LYS A 176 -14.44 -14.05 -10.42
N VAL A 177 -14.43 -12.94 -11.15
CA VAL A 177 -13.64 -12.76 -12.39
C VAL A 177 -12.15 -12.98 -12.12
N VAL A 178 -11.62 -12.46 -11.01
CA VAL A 178 -10.20 -12.65 -10.66
C VAL A 178 -9.93 -14.03 -10.04
N GLY A 179 -10.97 -14.72 -9.57
CA GLY A 179 -10.87 -16.05 -8.97
C GLY A 179 -10.29 -16.03 -7.55
N VAL A 180 -10.77 -15.15 -6.67
CA VAL A 180 -10.43 -15.19 -5.24
C VAL A 180 -10.94 -16.50 -4.60
N ASP A 181 -10.21 -17.02 -3.62
CA ASP A 181 -10.48 -18.33 -3.02
C ASP A 181 -11.63 -18.31 -2.00
N ALA A 182 -11.78 -17.22 -1.26
CA ALA A 182 -12.94 -16.99 -0.39
C ALA A 182 -13.22 -15.50 -0.20
N ILE A 183 -14.49 -15.18 0.03
CA ILE A 183 -14.95 -13.82 0.38
C ILE A 183 -15.51 -13.87 1.79
N PHE A 184 -14.94 -13.07 2.69
CA PHE A 184 -15.36 -12.89 4.07
C PHE A 184 -16.17 -11.60 4.20
N LYS A 185 -17.38 -11.74 4.76
CA LYS A 185 -18.37 -10.67 4.98
C LYS A 185 -18.07 -9.88 6.25
N ILE A 186 -16.83 -9.42 6.37
CA ILE A 186 -16.28 -8.68 7.52
C ILE A 186 -15.54 -7.44 7.02
N GLY A 187 -15.57 -6.35 7.78
CA GLY A 187 -14.86 -5.11 7.46
C GLY A 187 -14.02 -4.58 8.62
N GLY A 188 -13.55 -3.34 8.48
CA GLY A 188 -12.91 -2.58 9.57
C GLY A 188 -11.62 -3.19 10.13
N ALA A 189 -11.27 -2.74 11.34
CA ALA A 189 -10.09 -3.21 12.05
C ALA A 189 -10.17 -4.71 12.41
N GLN A 190 -11.39 -5.23 12.62
CA GLN A 190 -11.61 -6.63 12.94
C GLN A 190 -11.26 -7.57 11.78
N ALA A 191 -11.49 -7.16 10.53
CA ALA A 191 -11.08 -7.93 9.36
C ALA A 191 -9.54 -7.99 9.23
N ILE A 192 -8.86 -6.87 9.47
CA ILE A 192 -7.40 -6.79 9.46
C ILE A 192 -6.79 -7.66 10.56
N ALA A 193 -7.37 -7.61 11.77
CA ALA A 193 -6.95 -8.47 12.87
C ALA A 193 -7.17 -9.96 12.55
N ALA A 194 -8.30 -10.32 11.93
CA ALA A 194 -8.58 -11.70 11.53
C ALA A 194 -7.55 -12.23 10.53
N PHE A 195 -7.18 -11.44 9.51
CA PHE A 195 -6.13 -11.83 8.58
C PHE A 195 -4.74 -11.87 9.21
N ALA A 196 -4.46 -11.00 10.20
CA ALA A 196 -3.16 -10.99 10.87
C ALA A 196 -2.95 -12.18 11.80
N PHE A 197 -3.99 -12.58 12.56
CA PHE A 197 -3.85 -13.56 13.65
C PHE A 197 -4.61 -14.87 13.42
N GLY A 198 -5.50 -14.91 12.44
CA GLY A 198 -6.39 -16.03 12.20
C GLY A 198 -7.52 -16.14 13.22
N THR A 199 -8.60 -16.79 12.80
CA THR A 199 -9.71 -17.26 13.63
C THR A 199 -10.02 -18.72 13.27
N ASP A 200 -11.14 -19.27 13.73
CA ASP A 200 -11.48 -20.65 13.36
C ASP A 200 -12.03 -20.72 11.91
N VAL A 201 -12.67 -19.65 11.41
CA VAL A 201 -13.11 -19.57 10.00
C VAL A 201 -12.26 -18.69 9.07
N VAL A 202 -11.48 -17.74 9.58
CA VAL A 202 -10.60 -16.87 8.78
C VAL A 202 -9.14 -17.29 8.95
N PRO A 203 -8.42 -17.67 7.89
CA PRO A 203 -7.00 -18.02 8.01
C PRO A 203 -6.14 -16.78 8.26
N SER A 204 -5.04 -16.95 8.99
CA SER A 204 -3.95 -15.98 9.00
C SER A 204 -3.21 -15.98 7.66
N VAL A 205 -2.76 -14.83 7.19
CA VAL A 205 -2.12 -14.66 5.86
C VAL A 205 -0.69 -14.13 5.99
N ASP A 206 0.10 -14.21 4.91
CA ASP A 206 1.47 -13.68 4.87
C ASP A 206 1.49 -12.15 4.69
N LYS A 207 0.53 -11.62 3.92
CA LYS A 207 0.41 -10.18 3.64
C LYS A 207 -1.05 -9.75 3.52
N ILE A 208 -1.33 -8.55 4.04
CA ILE A 208 -2.60 -7.86 3.89
C ILE A 208 -2.42 -6.68 2.93
N ALA A 209 -3.31 -6.55 1.95
CA ALA A 209 -3.30 -5.43 1.01
C ALA A 209 -4.68 -4.82 0.81
N GLY A 210 -4.72 -3.60 0.28
CA GLY A 210 -5.94 -2.87 -0.05
C GLY A 210 -6.18 -1.63 0.84
N PRO A 211 -6.86 -0.61 0.29
CA PRO A 211 -7.11 0.65 0.97
C PRO A 211 -8.27 0.52 1.95
N GLY A 212 -8.34 1.41 2.94
CA GLY A 212 -9.46 1.46 3.86
C GLY A 212 -9.49 2.76 4.64
N ASN A 213 -10.54 2.92 5.44
CA ASN A 213 -10.68 4.09 6.31
C ASN A 213 -9.60 4.14 7.40
N ILE A 214 -9.64 5.19 8.22
CA ILE A 214 -8.66 5.40 9.30
C ILE A 214 -8.55 4.21 10.28
N TYR A 215 -9.63 3.46 10.54
CA TYR A 215 -9.59 2.29 11.42
C TYR A 215 -8.81 1.13 10.78
N VAL A 216 -9.02 0.91 9.48
CA VAL A 216 -8.30 -0.11 8.70
C VAL A 216 -6.82 0.27 8.57
N ALA A 217 -6.52 1.52 8.23
CA ALA A 217 -5.16 2.03 8.13
C ALA A 217 -4.40 1.90 9.47
N THR A 218 -5.05 2.27 10.57
CA THR A 218 -4.51 2.13 11.93
C THR A 218 -4.30 0.66 12.30
N ALA A 219 -5.25 -0.23 11.94
CA ALA A 219 -5.11 -1.65 12.21
C ALA A 219 -3.91 -2.24 11.45
N LYS A 220 -3.75 -1.93 10.16
CA LYS A 220 -2.61 -2.35 9.35
C LYS A 220 -1.29 -1.89 9.98
N ARG A 221 -1.22 -0.64 10.45
CA ARG A 221 -0.04 -0.12 11.17
C ARG A 221 0.27 -0.92 12.43
N LEU A 222 -0.74 -1.27 13.23
CA LEU A 222 -0.56 -1.97 14.50
C LEU A 222 -0.22 -3.46 14.35
N VAL A 223 -0.62 -4.10 13.24
CA VAL A 223 -0.30 -5.52 12.97
C VAL A 223 0.98 -5.71 12.14
N GLN A 224 1.53 -4.63 11.58
CA GLN A 224 2.75 -4.66 10.80
C GLN A 224 3.90 -5.30 11.61
N GLY A 225 4.60 -6.25 11.00
CA GLY A 225 5.66 -7.04 11.65
C GLY A 225 5.19 -8.41 12.14
N SER A 226 3.90 -8.57 12.44
CA SER A 226 3.27 -9.90 12.57
C SER A 226 2.81 -10.45 11.22
N VAL A 227 2.41 -9.54 10.32
CA VAL A 227 2.01 -9.82 8.94
C VAL A 227 2.59 -8.73 8.03
N GLY A 228 2.83 -9.05 6.76
CA GLY A 228 3.15 -8.04 5.76
C GLY A 228 1.97 -7.09 5.53
N VAL A 229 2.24 -5.82 5.30
CA VAL A 229 1.24 -4.84 4.82
C VAL A 229 1.80 -4.11 3.62
N ASP A 230 0.95 -3.75 2.67
CA ASP A 230 1.30 -2.93 1.50
C ASP A 230 1.58 -1.48 1.90
N LEU A 231 0.52 -0.70 2.15
CA LEU A 231 0.53 0.74 2.33
C LEU A 231 -0.41 1.12 3.47
N ILE A 232 -0.04 2.14 4.25
CA ILE A 232 -0.95 2.78 5.19
C ILE A 232 -1.63 3.93 4.45
N ALA A 233 -2.81 3.66 3.91
CA ALA A 233 -3.56 4.65 3.14
C ALA A 233 -4.07 5.78 4.06
N GLY A 234 -3.78 7.02 3.66
CA GLY A 234 -4.44 8.23 4.10
C GLY A 234 -5.57 8.65 3.16
N PRO A 235 -6.08 9.88 3.29
CA PRO A 235 -7.09 10.43 2.38
C PRO A 235 -6.58 10.49 0.94
N SER A 236 -7.49 10.33 -0.03
CA SER A 236 -7.16 10.36 -1.45
C SER A 236 -6.90 11.79 -1.95
N GLU A 237 -6.02 11.95 -2.95
CA GLU A 237 -5.44 13.23 -3.32
C GLU A 237 -5.23 13.41 -4.83
N LEU A 238 -5.60 14.58 -5.35
CA LEU A 238 -5.24 15.02 -6.70
C LEU A 238 -4.55 16.39 -6.65
N VAL A 239 -3.39 16.48 -7.30
CA VAL A 239 -2.72 17.76 -7.57
C VAL A 239 -2.60 17.98 -9.07
N THR A 240 -3.20 19.05 -9.58
CA THR A 240 -3.21 19.36 -11.01
C THR A 240 -2.33 20.56 -11.31
N ILE A 241 -1.33 20.41 -12.20
CA ILE A 241 -0.51 21.51 -12.72
C ILE A 241 -1.12 22.00 -14.04
N CYS A 242 -1.35 23.31 -14.13
CA CYS A 242 -1.92 23.95 -15.31
C CYS A 242 -1.13 25.18 -15.75
N ASP A 243 -1.05 25.44 -17.06
CA ASP A 243 -0.45 26.65 -17.66
C ASP A 243 -1.45 27.51 -18.47
N GLY A 244 -2.74 27.19 -18.39
CA GLY A 244 -3.80 27.86 -19.14
C GLY A 244 -3.94 27.43 -20.61
N SER A 245 -3.16 26.45 -21.09
CA SER A 245 -3.28 25.96 -22.47
C SER A 245 -4.45 25.00 -22.70
N VAL A 246 -4.99 24.42 -21.63
CA VAL A 246 -6.13 23.49 -21.67
C VAL A 246 -7.38 24.26 -21.26
N HIS A 247 -8.55 23.88 -21.78
CA HIS A 247 -9.81 24.50 -21.38
C HIS A 247 -10.07 24.27 -19.87
N PRO A 248 -10.47 25.29 -19.09
CA PRO A 248 -10.59 25.21 -17.62
C PRO A 248 -11.63 24.20 -17.11
N LEU A 249 -12.55 23.77 -17.99
CA LEU A 249 -13.49 22.69 -17.70
C LEU A 249 -12.79 21.36 -17.36
N ILE A 250 -11.69 21.05 -18.04
CA ILE A 250 -10.99 19.77 -17.87
C ILE A 250 -10.43 19.61 -16.43
N PRO A 251 -9.56 20.51 -15.92
CA PRO A 251 -9.11 20.42 -14.53
C PRO A 251 -10.27 20.55 -13.53
N ALA A 252 -11.32 21.31 -13.85
CA ALA A 252 -12.47 21.44 -12.96
C ALA A 252 -13.23 20.11 -12.79
N ILE A 253 -13.42 19.34 -13.87
CA ILE A 253 -14.05 18.02 -13.80
C ILE A 253 -13.15 17.03 -13.06
N ASP A 254 -11.83 17.03 -13.31
CA ASP A 254 -10.91 16.14 -12.60
C ASP A 254 -10.91 16.41 -11.08
N ILE A 255 -10.95 17.70 -10.68
CA ILE A 255 -11.06 18.11 -9.27
C ILE A 255 -12.37 17.62 -8.64
N ILE A 256 -13.48 17.71 -9.35
CA ILE A 256 -14.79 17.19 -8.89
C ILE A 256 -14.74 15.67 -8.73
N ALA A 257 -14.19 14.96 -9.73
CA ALA A 257 -14.06 13.51 -9.71
C ALA A 257 -13.25 13.02 -8.51
N GLN A 258 -12.17 13.72 -8.14
CA GLN A 258 -11.43 13.41 -6.92
C GLN A 258 -12.23 13.73 -5.64
N ALA A 259 -12.88 14.89 -5.59
CA ALA A 259 -13.56 15.38 -4.40
C ALA A 259 -14.77 14.54 -4.00
N GLU A 260 -15.41 13.84 -4.95
CA GLU A 260 -16.55 12.98 -4.64
C GLU A 260 -16.17 11.69 -3.91
N HIS A 261 -14.88 11.31 -3.83
CA HIS A 261 -14.48 10.07 -3.17
C HIS A 261 -14.82 10.05 -1.68
N ASP A 262 -14.37 11.06 -0.93
CA ASP A 262 -14.38 11.12 0.54
C ASP A 262 -14.40 12.57 1.02
N GLU A 263 -15.03 12.81 2.17
CA GLU A 263 -15.15 14.14 2.80
C GLU A 263 -13.77 14.75 3.16
N ARG A 264 -12.73 13.91 3.23
CA ARG A 264 -11.33 14.30 3.48
C ARG A 264 -10.46 14.32 2.23
N ALA A 265 -11.03 14.13 1.03
CA ALA A 265 -10.27 14.17 -0.20
C ALA A 265 -9.58 15.54 -0.38
N LEU A 266 -8.31 15.53 -0.81
CA LEU A 266 -7.55 16.73 -1.07
C LEU A 266 -7.48 17.00 -2.58
N CYS A 267 -8.01 18.15 -2.99
CA CYS A 267 -7.83 18.64 -4.35
C CYS A 267 -6.99 19.92 -4.36
N VAL A 268 -5.89 19.91 -5.13
CA VAL A 268 -5.04 21.07 -5.34
C VAL A 268 -4.91 21.36 -6.83
N ALA A 269 -5.11 22.61 -7.26
CA ALA A 269 -4.70 23.03 -8.60
C ALA A 269 -3.65 24.13 -8.51
N ILE A 270 -2.58 24.01 -9.28
CA ILE A 270 -1.43 24.89 -9.24
C ILE A 270 -1.23 25.50 -10.63
N SER A 271 -1.15 26.81 -10.72
CA SER A 271 -0.90 27.50 -11.98
C SER A 271 -0.15 28.80 -11.78
N HIS A 272 0.74 29.13 -12.73
CA HIS A 272 1.38 30.45 -12.79
C HIS A 272 0.54 31.48 -13.55
N VAL A 273 -0.66 31.10 -14.00
CA VAL A 273 -1.62 31.98 -14.68
C VAL A 273 -2.80 32.23 -13.73
N GLY A 274 -2.69 33.26 -12.88
CA GLY A 274 -3.70 33.59 -11.86
C GLY A 274 -5.15 33.61 -12.37
N PRO A 275 -5.48 34.35 -13.45
CA PRO A 275 -6.85 34.39 -13.99
C PRO A 275 -7.43 33.02 -14.35
N TYR A 276 -6.59 32.06 -14.75
CA TYR A 276 -7.01 30.71 -15.09
C TYR A 276 -7.52 29.94 -13.85
N LEU A 277 -6.92 30.14 -12.68
CA LEU A 277 -7.39 29.53 -11.43
C LEU A 277 -8.79 30.02 -11.03
N HIS A 278 -9.10 31.29 -11.29
CA HIS A 278 -10.44 31.82 -11.06
C HIS A 278 -11.48 31.18 -11.98
N GLN A 279 -11.14 30.93 -13.25
CA GLN A 279 -12.01 30.23 -14.19
C GLN A 279 -12.28 28.80 -13.72
N ILE A 280 -11.24 28.05 -13.31
CA ILE A 280 -11.39 26.71 -12.73
C ILE A 280 -12.33 26.77 -11.53
N LYS A 281 -12.06 27.66 -10.57
CA LYS A 281 -12.87 27.82 -9.34
C LYS A 281 -14.35 28.00 -9.67
N ASN A 282 -14.67 28.91 -10.60
CA ASN A 282 -16.05 29.19 -10.98
C ASN A 282 -16.75 27.97 -11.58
N ILE A 283 -16.05 27.22 -12.44
CA ILE A 283 -16.60 26.00 -13.05
C ILE A 283 -16.79 24.90 -11.99
N VAL A 284 -15.82 24.70 -11.09
CA VAL A 284 -15.95 23.74 -9.97
C VAL A 284 -17.19 24.03 -9.15
N TYR A 285 -17.43 25.30 -8.77
CA TYR A 285 -18.63 25.67 -8.01
C TYR A 285 -19.93 25.50 -8.79
N PHE A 286 -19.90 25.66 -10.12
CA PHE A 286 -21.06 25.37 -10.96
C PHE A 286 -21.34 23.86 -10.99
N LEU A 287 -20.33 23.04 -11.28
CA LEU A 287 -20.45 21.58 -11.33
C LEU A 287 -20.90 21.00 -9.98
N MET A 288 -20.34 21.47 -8.87
CA MET A 288 -20.72 21.02 -7.53
C MET A 288 -22.23 21.12 -7.25
N LYS A 289 -22.93 22.12 -7.82
CA LYS A 289 -24.38 22.29 -7.64
C LYS A 289 -25.22 21.21 -8.30
N ILE A 290 -24.68 20.52 -9.31
CA ILE A 290 -25.39 19.51 -10.09
C ILE A 290 -24.90 18.08 -9.82
N MET A 291 -23.87 17.91 -9.00
CA MET A 291 -23.33 16.58 -8.67
C MET A 291 -24.18 15.86 -7.62
N PRO A 292 -24.49 14.56 -7.79
CA PRO A 292 -25.27 13.79 -6.82
C PRO A 292 -24.63 13.70 -5.43
N ARG A 293 -23.29 13.67 -5.35
CA ARG A 293 -22.52 13.59 -4.09
C ARG A 293 -22.08 14.97 -3.59
N ARG A 294 -22.91 16.00 -3.80
CA ARG A 294 -22.61 17.39 -3.46
C ARG A 294 -22.10 17.57 -2.03
N ASP A 295 -22.77 16.99 -1.03
CA ASP A 295 -22.41 17.21 0.38
C ASP A 295 -20.98 16.73 0.69
N ILE A 296 -20.55 15.64 0.06
CA ILE A 296 -19.19 15.10 0.20
C ILE A 296 -18.16 16.02 -0.46
N ILE A 297 -18.47 16.46 -1.69
CA ILE A 297 -17.64 17.41 -2.45
C ILE A 297 -17.49 18.73 -1.69
N GLU A 298 -18.58 19.24 -1.12
CA GLU A 298 -18.62 20.51 -0.39
C GLU A 298 -17.74 20.44 0.87
N GLU A 299 -17.79 19.32 1.61
CA GLU A 299 -16.94 19.10 2.79
C GLU A 299 -15.45 18.93 2.42
N ALA A 300 -15.13 18.19 1.36
CA ALA A 300 -13.76 18.05 0.84
C ALA A 300 -13.15 19.41 0.43
N PHE A 301 -13.98 20.32 -0.10
CA PHE A 301 -13.56 21.67 -0.47
C PHE A 301 -13.44 22.64 0.70
N ARG A 302 -14.19 22.42 1.77
CA ARG A 302 -14.14 23.25 2.99
C ARG A 302 -12.93 22.90 3.85
N SER A 303 -12.58 21.62 3.91
CA SER A 303 -11.57 21.10 4.83
C SER A 303 -10.14 21.37 4.37
N GLN A 304 -9.77 21.00 3.12
CA GLN A 304 -8.35 20.95 2.73
C GLN A 304 -8.03 21.49 1.32
N SER A 305 -8.99 21.54 0.41
CA SER A 305 -8.72 21.82 -1.02
C SER A 305 -8.42 23.29 -1.33
N VAL A 306 -7.40 23.53 -2.15
CA VAL A 306 -6.82 24.86 -2.41
C VAL A 306 -6.33 25.03 -3.84
N LEU A 307 -6.46 26.25 -4.37
CA LEU A 307 -5.86 26.65 -5.64
C LEU A 307 -4.62 27.51 -5.33
N ILE A 308 -3.48 27.19 -5.95
CA ILE A 308 -2.20 27.84 -5.68
C ILE A 308 -1.73 28.58 -6.93
N GLU A 309 -1.60 29.89 -6.83
CA GLU A 309 -0.96 30.72 -7.84
C GLU A 309 0.55 30.75 -7.60
N THR A 310 1.33 30.39 -8.62
CA THR A 310 2.80 30.38 -8.57
C THR A 310 3.40 31.47 -9.45
N ARG A 311 4.69 31.72 -9.29
CA ARG A 311 5.49 32.69 -10.07
C ARG A 311 5.86 32.15 -11.44
N SER A 312 6.01 30.82 -11.56
CA SER A 312 6.41 30.16 -12.81
C SER A 312 5.98 28.69 -12.82
N LEU A 313 6.11 28.06 -13.98
CA LEU A 313 5.84 26.62 -14.14
C LEU A 313 6.82 25.77 -13.32
N GLU A 314 8.09 26.19 -13.23
CA GLU A 314 9.13 25.53 -12.45
C GLU A 314 8.79 25.53 -10.96
N GLU A 315 8.27 26.65 -10.43
CA GLU A 315 7.77 26.71 -9.06
C GLU A 315 6.57 25.77 -8.87
N SER A 316 5.66 25.67 -9.84
CA SER A 316 4.54 24.70 -9.76
C SER A 316 5.05 23.26 -9.64
N ILE A 317 6.06 22.89 -10.42
CA ILE A 317 6.69 21.56 -10.40
C ILE A 317 7.36 21.30 -9.03
N ASP A 318 8.09 22.28 -8.49
CA ASP A 318 8.68 22.18 -7.15
C ASP A 318 7.62 21.93 -6.08
N LEU A 319 6.51 22.67 -6.11
CA LEU A 319 5.42 22.48 -5.15
C LEU A 319 4.79 21.09 -5.25
N VAL A 320 4.57 20.55 -6.46
CA VAL A 320 4.07 19.17 -6.61
C VAL A 320 5.05 18.16 -6.02
N ASN A 321 6.35 18.30 -6.30
CA ASN A 321 7.39 17.45 -5.73
C ASN A 321 7.48 17.55 -4.21
N ARG A 322 7.16 18.72 -3.64
CA ARG A 322 7.07 18.92 -2.19
C ARG A 322 5.80 18.32 -1.58
N ILE A 323 4.67 18.38 -2.29
CA ILE A 323 3.42 17.77 -1.86
C ILE A 323 3.53 16.24 -1.90
N ALA A 324 4.15 15.67 -2.93
CA ALA A 324 4.24 14.22 -3.18
C ALA A 324 2.88 13.51 -3.15
N PRO A 325 1.95 13.89 -4.04
CA PRO A 325 0.57 13.44 -3.98
C PRO A 325 0.37 12.01 -4.52
N GLU A 326 -0.81 11.48 -4.24
CA GLU A 326 -1.31 10.23 -4.82
C GLU A 326 -1.43 10.33 -6.34
N HIS A 327 -2.20 11.30 -6.84
CA HIS A 327 -2.39 11.56 -8.27
C HIS A 327 -1.85 12.94 -8.67
N VAL A 328 -1.21 13.00 -9.84
CA VAL A 328 -0.82 14.27 -10.49
C VAL A 328 -1.47 14.38 -11.86
N GLY A 329 -2.24 15.44 -12.10
CA GLY A 329 -2.69 15.83 -13.43
C GLY A 329 -1.76 16.86 -14.05
N VAL A 330 -1.20 16.61 -15.23
CA VAL A 330 -0.33 17.55 -15.95
C VAL A 330 -1.05 18.09 -17.18
N LEU A 331 -1.64 19.28 -17.05
CA LEU A 331 -2.47 19.92 -18.07
C LEU A 331 -1.78 21.18 -18.60
N THR A 332 -0.68 20.97 -19.33
CA THR A 332 0.17 22.03 -19.89
C THR A 332 0.47 21.81 -21.36
N ARG A 333 0.94 22.83 -22.08
CA ARG A 333 1.27 22.74 -23.51
C ARG A 333 2.35 21.68 -23.80
N ASN A 334 3.34 21.56 -22.92
CA ASN A 334 4.44 20.59 -23.00
C ASN A 334 4.33 19.52 -21.90
N ALA A 335 3.14 18.95 -21.73
CA ALA A 335 2.79 18.09 -20.59
C ALA A 335 3.77 16.93 -20.36
N MET A 336 4.27 16.27 -21.41
CA MET A 336 5.25 15.18 -21.26
C MET A 336 6.60 15.63 -20.69
N LYS A 337 7.03 16.87 -21.00
CA LYS A 337 8.27 17.42 -20.43
C LYS A 337 8.08 17.67 -18.93
N VAL A 338 6.99 18.36 -18.58
CA VAL A 338 6.62 18.65 -17.18
C VAL A 338 6.47 17.36 -16.37
N ALA A 339 5.80 16.35 -16.92
CA ALA A 339 5.61 15.06 -16.25
C ALA A 339 6.94 14.37 -15.89
N ARG A 340 7.98 14.50 -16.72
CA ARG A 340 9.32 13.92 -16.44
C ARG A 340 10.10 14.66 -15.35
N GLU A 341 9.68 15.87 -14.99
CA GLU A 341 10.26 16.65 -13.90
C GLU A 341 9.57 16.37 -12.54
N ILE A 342 8.46 15.63 -12.56
CA ILE A 342 7.80 15.12 -11.35
C ILE A 342 8.59 13.92 -10.81
N LYS A 343 9.15 14.11 -9.63
CA LYS A 343 9.96 13.13 -8.88
C LYS A 343 9.13 12.33 -7.88
N ASN A 344 8.13 12.96 -7.26
CA ASN A 344 7.33 12.35 -6.19
C ASN A 344 5.84 12.39 -6.56
N ALA A 345 5.28 11.25 -6.98
CA ALA A 345 3.87 11.07 -7.25
C ALA A 345 3.54 9.57 -7.21
N GLY A 346 2.32 9.21 -6.79
CA GLY A 346 1.83 7.84 -6.94
C GLY A 346 1.63 7.49 -8.42
N THR A 347 0.84 8.31 -9.13
CA THR A 347 0.64 8.22 -10.59
C THR A 347 0.58 9.61 -11.22
N VAL A 348 1.17 9.76 -12.41
CA VAL A 348 1.15 10.99 -13.21
C VAL A 348 0.31 10.79 -14.47
N PHE A 349 -0.71 11.62 -14.63
CA PHE A 349 -1.60 11.66 -15.79
C PHE A 349 -1.25 12.84 -16.69
N VAL A 350 -1.07 12.59 -17.99
CA VAL A 350 -0.43 13.57 -18.89
C VAL A 350 -1.36 14.00 -20.01
N GLY A 351 -1.70 15.29 -20.03
CA GLY A 351 -2.53 15.91 -21.05
C GLY A 351 -4.04 15.74 -20.84
N ALA A 352 -4.82 16.46 -21.63
CA ALA A 352 -6.27 16.60 -21.45
C ALA A 352 -7.08 15.30 -21.68
N ASN A 353 -6.50 14.30 -22.34
CA ASN A 353 -7.16 13.03 -22.67
C ASN A 353 -6.79 11.90 -21.69
N SER A 354 -6.22 12.24 -20.54
CA SER A 354 -5.80 11.28 -19.51
C SER A 354 -6.36 11.69 -18.15
N PRO A 355 -7.68 11.60 -17.93
CA PRO A 355 -8.24 11.94 -16.62
C PRO A 355 -7.83 10.87 -15.59
N PRO A 356 -7.64 11.24 -14.31
CA PRO A 356 -7.30 10.29 -13.24
C PRO A 356 -8.24 9.09 -13.15
N ALA A 357 -9.53 9.30 -13.41
CA ALA A 357 -10.54 8.23 -13.46
C ALA A 357 -10.18 7.08 -14.42
N VAL A 358 -9.49 7.34 -15.54
CA VAL A 358 -9.04 6.25 -16.43
C VAL A 358 -8.01 5.36 -15.72
N GLY A 359 -7.15 5.97 -14.89
CA GLY A 359 -6.24 5.25 -13.99
C GLY A 359 -6.97 4.37 -12.99
N ASP A 360 -8.03 4.87 -12.38
CA ASP A 360 -8.79 4.16 -11.35
C ASP A 360 -9.49 2.89 -11.84
N TYR A 361 -9.74 2.79 -13.15
CA TYR A 361 -10.60 1.75 -13.70
C TYR A 361 -9.92 0.85 -14.72
N ILE A 362 -9.17 1.41 -15.68
CA ILE A 362 -8.88 0.68 -16.92
C ILE A 362 -7.47 0.88 -17.49
N ALA A 363 -6.70 1.86 -17.01
CA ALA A 363 -5.38 2.15 -17.57
C ALA A 363 -4.44 0.93 -17.53
N GLY A 364 -4.39 0.24 -16.39
CA GLY A 364 -3.57 -0.96 -16.16
C GLY A 364 -2.92 -0.99 -14.77
N PRO A 365 -2.16 0.04 -14.35
CA PRO A 365 -1.59 0.14 -13.01
C PRO A 365 -2.66 0.13 -11.91
N SER A 366 -2.30 -0.36 -10.72
CA SER A 366 -3.19 -0.34 -9.55
C SER A 366 -3.46 1.08 -9.08
N HIS A 367 -4.72 1.37 -8.75
CA HIS A 367 -5.11 2.62 -8.10
C HIS A 367 -4.90 2.63 -6.58
N VAL A 368 -4.37 1.53 -6.01
CA VAL A 368 -4.02 1.48 -4.59
C VAL A 368 -2.67 2.16 -4.45
N LEU A 369 -2.69 3.47 -4.25
CA LEU A 369 -1.53 4.35 -4.36
C LEU A 369 -1.09 4.93 -3.00
N PRO A 370 0.17 5.39 -2.91
CA PRO A 370 0.67 6.10 -1.75
C PRO A 370 0.00 7.48 -1.61
N THR A 371 -0.56 7.74 -0.44
CA THR A 371 -1.26 8.99 -0.07
C THR A 371 -0.52 9.72 1.06
N GLY A 372 -0.93 10.94 1.43
CA GLY A 372 -0.36 11.65 2.58
C GLY A 372 1.13 12.00 2.44
N GLY A 373 1.62 12.21 1.23
CA GLY A 373 3.05 12.50 0.99
C GLY A 373 3.97 11.27 0.96
N THR A 374 3.41 10.06 1.10
CA THR A 374 4.20 8.82 1.13
C THR A 374 4.78 8.42 -0.22
N ALA A 375 4.33 9.05 -1.33
CA ALA A 375 4.90 8.87 -2.67
C ALA A 375 6.39 9.25 -2.77
N ARG A 376 6.97 9.84 -1.70
CA ARG A 376 8.42 10.08 -1.56
C ARG A 376 9.24 8.79 -1.38
N PHE A 377 8.62 7.73 -0.88
CA PHE A 377 9.32 6.51 -0.50
C PHE A 377 8.52 5.22 -0.75
N ALA A 378 7.24 5.34 -1.13
CA ALA A 378 6.35 4.23 -1.43
C ALA A 378 5.89 4.30 -2.88
N SER A 379 5.54 3.13 -3.41
CA SER A 379 5.00 2.94 -4.76
C SER A 379 3.54 2.49 -4.69
N GLY A 380 2.82 2.60 -5.80
CA GLY A 380 1.52 1.96 -5.95
C GLY A 380 1.62 0.43 -5.82
N LEU A 381 0.54 -0.19 -5.36
CA LEU A 381 0.45 -1.65 -5.25
C LEU A 381 0.75 -2.31 -6.59
N SER A 382 1.63 -3.29 -6.58
CA SER A 382 2.12 -3.94 -7.79
C SER A 382 2.30 -5.43 -7.62
N VAL A 383 2.68 -6.11 -8.70
CA VAL A 383 3.04 -7.53 -8.64
C VAL A 383 4.25 -7.78 -7.73
N GLU A 384 5.14 -6.79 -7.57
CA GLU A 384 6.30 -6.89 -6.66
C GLU A 384 5.89 -6.97 -5.19
N ASP A 385 4.72 -6.46 -4.83
CA ASP A 385 4.22 -6.50 -3.47
C ASP A 385 3.85 -7.90 -3.00
N PHE A 386 3.62 -8.82 -3.94
CA PHE A 386 3.14 -10.17 -3.70
C PHE A 386 4.21 -11.24 -3.88
N VAL A 387 5.48 -10.82 -3.91
CA VAL A 387 6.64 -11.70 -3.97
C VAL A 387 7.67 -11.34 -2.91
N LYS A 388 8.50 -12.31 -2.53
CA LYS A 388 9.73 -12.13 -1.75
C LYS A 388 10.94 -12.51 -2.60
N LYS A 389 12.07 -11.85 -2.34
CA LYS A 389 13.32 -12.04 -3.08
C LYS A 389 14.31 -12.79 -2.18
N THR A 390 14.77 -13.98 -2.58
CA THR A 390 15.73 -14.81 -1.82
C THR A 390 17.04 -14.93 -2.59
N ASN A 391 18.16 -14.71 -1.91
CA ASN A 391 19.49 -14.88 -2.50
C ASN A 391 20.01 -16.30 -2.24
N ILE A 392 20.35 -17.03 -3.31
CA ILE A 392 21.04 -18.32 -3.26
C ILE A 392 22.50 -18.07 -3.61
N ILE A 393 23.40 -18.35 -2.66
CA ILE A 393 24.84 -18.08 -2.80
C ILE A 393 25.58 -19.41 -2.90
N PHE A 394 26.33 -19.57 -3.99
CA PHE A 394 27.19 -20.73 -4.21
C PHE A 394 28.61 -20.28 -4.52
N PHE A 395 29.58 -20.77 -3.73
CA PHE A 395 31.00 -20.64 -4.00
C PHE A 395 31.62 -22.02 -4.25
N THR A 396 32.46 -22.11 -5.28
CA THR A 396 33.41 -23.21 -5.42
C THR A 396 34.44 -23.15 -4.29
N ARG A 397 35.07 -24.29 -3.98
CA ARG A 397 36.16 -24.34 -3.00
C ARG A 397 37.27 -23.33 -3.30
N ARG A 398 37.66 -23.21 -4.57
CA ARG A 398 38.68 -22.26 -5.03
C ARG A 398 38.31 -20.82 -4.70
N ARG A 399 37.09 -20.40 -5.06
CA ARG A 399 36.63 -19.03 -4.79
C ARG A 399 36.51 -18.75 -3.29
N MET A 400 36.06 -19.73 -2.50
CA MET A 400 36.04 -19.61 -1.04
C MET A 400 37.45 -19.30 -0.51
N VAL A 401 38.46 -20.05 -0.95
CA VAL A 401 39.86 -19.81 -0.54
C VAL A 401 40.29 -18.38 -0.88
N GLU A 402 40.00 -17.92 -2.10
CA GLU A 402 40.36 -16.57 -2.57
C GLU A 402 39.77 -15.45 -1.70
N VAL A 403 38.51 -15.57 -1.23
CA VAL A 403 37.82 -14.50 -0.47
C VAL A 403 37.92 -14.64 1.05
N SER A 404 38.34 -15.81 1.52
CA SER A 404 38.24 -16.20 2.93
C SER A 404 38.99 -15.31 3.92
N GLU A 405 40.19 -14.84 3.55
CA GLU A 405 41.02 -14.05 4.44
C GLU A 405 40.36 -12.71 4.78
N HIS A 406 39.69 -12.09 3.80
CA HIS A 406 38.95 -10.85 4.00
C HIS A 406 37.76 -11.08 4.95
N ALA A 407 36.98 -12.14 4.75
CA ALA A 407 35.86 -12.48 5.62
C ALA A 407 36.29 -12.76 7.07
N ILE A 408 37.39 -13.51 7.25
CA ILE A 408 37.96 -13.80 8.58
C ILE A 408 38.43 -12.51 9.27
N ARG A 409 39.14 -11.64 8.54
CA ARG A 409 39.61 -10.36 9.08
C ARG A 409 38.46 -9.47 9.53
N LEU A 410 37.43 -9.33 8.70
CA LEU A 410 36.23 -8.56 9.05
C LEU A 410 35.54 -9.14 10.30
N ALA A 411 35.31 -10.45 10.33
CA ALA A 411 34.71 -11.11 11.49
C ALA A 411 35.53 -10.91 12.77
N ASN A 412 36.86 -10.94 12.69
CA ASN A 412 37.73 -10.68 13.85
C ASN A 412 37.71 -9.20 14.28
N MET A 413 37.66 -8.26 13.33
CA MET A 413 37.53 -6.82 13.64
C MET A 413 36.21 -6.52 14.36
N GLU A 414 35.15 -7.24 14.04
CA GLU A 414 33.84 -7.13 14.67
C GLU A 414 33.71 -7.97 15.97
N GLY A 415 34.76 -8.72 16.35
CA GLY A 415 34.72 -9.62 17.51
C GLY A 415 33.82 -10.86 17.32
N LEU A 416 33.40 -11.17 16.10
CA LEU A 416 32.53 -12.30 15.75
C LEU A 416 33.34 -13.58 15.49
N PHE A 417 34.04 -14.08 16.50
CA PHE A 417 34.96 -15.23 16.35
C PHE A 417 34.31 -16.51 15.80
N GLY A 418 33.02 -16.76 16.11
CA GLY A 418 32.28 -17.88 15.53
C GLY A 418 32.12 -17.78 14.01
N HIS A 419 31.97 -16.57 13.47
CA HIS A 419 31.92 -16.33 12.02
C HIS A 419 33.28 -16.62 11.39
N ALA A 420 34.36 -16.08 11.97
CA ALA A 420 35.73 -16.35 11.51
C ALA A 420 36.04 -17.85 11.52
N PHE A 421 35.73 -18.54 12.62
CA PHE A 421 35.94 -19.97 12.78
C PHE A 421 35.21 -20.79 11.70
N SER A 422 33.97 -20.42 11.36
CA SER A 422 33.19 -21.11 10.33
C SER A 422 33.88 -21.09 8.95
N VAL A 423 34.61 -20.02 8.63
CA VAL A 423 35.38 -19.88 7.38
C VAL A 423 36.70 -20.63 7.49
N GLU A 424 37.44 -20.46 8.60
CA GLU A 424 38.72 -21.13 8.86
C GLU A 424 38.60 -22.65 8.74
N LYS A 425 37.54 -23.24 9.31
CA LYS A 425 37.33 -24.69 9.27
C LYS A 425 37.20 -25.24 7.84
N ARG A 426 36.60 -24.46 6.93
CA ARG A 426 36.45 -24.82 5.50
C ARG A 426 37.78 -24.71 4.74
N LEU A 427 38.75 -23.95 5.25
CA LEU A 427 40.09 -23.85 4.67
C LEU A 427 41.03 -24.99 5.06
N GLN A 428 40.66 -25.84 6.03
CA GLN A 428 41.55 -26.85 6.63
C GLN A 428 42.88 -26.26 7.14
N LYS A 429 42.91 -24.96 7.47
CA LYS A 429 44.07 -24.28 8.07
C LYS A 429 44.08 -24.49 9.59
N THR A 430 45.26 -24.39 10.22
CA THR A 430 45.41 -24.32 11.68
C THR A 430 44.53 -23.18 12.22
N ILE A 431 43.69 -23.50 13.21
CA ILE A 431 42.57 -22.67 13.58
C ILE A 431 43.00 -21.63 14.63
N LYS A 432 43.41 -20.45 14.16
CA LYS A 432 43.84 -19.35 15.05
C LYS A 432 42.73 -18.86 15.98
N SER A 433 41.47 -18.93 15.54
CA SER A 433 40.31 -18.53 16.36
C SER A 433 39.95 -19.54 17.45
N LEU A 434 40.20 -20.83 17.23
CA LEU A 434 39.97 -21.88 18.23
C LEU A 434 41.00 -21.81 19.34
N ASP A 435 42.26 -21.49 19.02
CA ASP A 435 43.29 -21.25 20.03
C ASP A 435 42.90 -20.09 20.96
N TYR A 436 42.25 -19.05 20.42
CA TYR A 436 41.71 -17.94 21.21
C TYR A 436 40.49 -18.35 22.06
N ILE A 437 39.53 -19.10 21.50
CA ILE A 437 38.36 -19.61 22.23
C ILE A 437 38.78 -20.56 23.35
N LEU A 438 39.70 -21.49 23.08
CA LEU A 438 40.25 -22.42 24.06
C LEU A 438 41.01 -21.69 25.16
N LYS A 439 41.75 -20.62 24.83
CA LYS A 439 42.42 -19.78 25.82
C LYS A 439 41.43 -19.09 26.77
N ILE A 440 40.32 -18.55 26.26
CA ILE A 440 39.25 -17.98 27.10
C ILE A 440 38.59 -19.06 27.96
N TYR A 441 38.26 -20.22 27.37
CA TYR A 441 37.65 -21.33 28.08
C TYR A 441 38.53 -21.84 29.23
N ASP A 442 39.83 -21.97 28.99
CA ASP A 442 40.81 -22.35 30.02
C ASP A 442 40.97 -21.27 31.10
N GLU A 443 40.90 -19.99 30.74
CA GLU A 443 40.95 -18.87 31.70
C GLU A 443 39.68 -18.79 32.57
N GLU A 444 38.48 -19.05 32.02
CA GLU A 444 37.23 -19.13 32.78
C GLU A 444 37.14 -20.39 33.65
N GLY A 445 37.63 -21.54 33.15
CA GLY A 445 37.78 -22.78 33.91
C GLY A 445 38.73 -22.63 35.09
N LYS A 446 39.82 -21.86 34.92
CA LYS A 446 40.75 -21.53 36.02
C LYS A 446 40.15 -20.55 37.03
N LYS A 447 39.33 -19.58 36.61
CA LYS A 447 38.60 -18.66 37.52
C LYS A 447 37.55 -19.40 38.37
N THR A 448 36.80 -20.32 37.77
CA THR A 448 35.80 -21.13 38.49
C THR A 448 36.43 -22.10 39.49
N ASN A 449 37.60 -22.67 39.18
CA ASN A 449 38.35 -23.50 40.14
C ASN A 449 38.97 -22.68 41.29
N LYS A 450 39.53 -21.50 41.04
CA LYS A 450 40.02 -20.60 42.11
C LYS A 450 38.92 -20.16 43.07
N ASN A 451 37.71 -19.87 42.57
CA ASN A 451 36.56 -19.54 43.44
C ASN A 451 36.06 -20.74 44.26
N LYS A 452 36.21 -21.97 43.77
CA LYS A 452 35.89 -23.19 44.54
C LYS A 452 36.93 -23.50 45.63
N GLU A 453 38.20 -23.16 45.41
CA GLU A 453 39.26 -23.31 46.42
C GLU A 453 39.22 -22.21 47.50
N ALA A 454 38.82 -20.98 47.13
CA ALA A 454 38.65 -19.88 48.08
C ALA A 454 37.46 -20.06 49.05
N ASN A 455 36.43 -20.82 48.67
CA ASN A 455 35.29 -21.17 49.54
C ASN A 455 35.51 -22.44 50.39
N LYS A 456 36.71 -23.05 50.34
CA LYS A 456 37.10 -24.24 51.12
C LYS A 456 38.14 -23.95 52.20
N LYS A 457 38.54 -22.70 52.36
CA LYS A 457 39.25 -22.17 53.54
C LYS A 457 38.28 -21.33 54.34
#